data_AF-A0A7C3YI45-F1
#
_entry.id   AF-A0A7C3YI45-F1
#
_cell.length_a   1.000
_cell.length_b   1.000
_cell.length_c   1.000
_cell.angle_alpha   90.00
_cell.angle_beta   90.00
_cell.angle_gamma   90.00
#
_symmetry.space_group_name_H-M   'P 1'
#
loop_
_entity.id
_entity.type
_entity.pdbx_description
1 polymer ?
#
loop_
_entity_poly.entity_id
_entity_poly.type
_entity_poly.pdbx_seq_one_letter_code
_entity_poly.pdbx_strand_id
1 'polypeptide(L)'
;MLKRLILLICILTIALVPLISSYSLEGLVGAWLFDEGSGKNVKDASNKGHDGELIGNAQFDKNGKIGSAISVNGTEAYVMIPDHDDFKFKGDFTIACWFFNNNTPPPDHSGIITKGYHKPAGSGGNSKPWYLMYFLKTGTVDMFLRDVKDVNS
;
A
#
# COMPACT_ATOMS: atom_id res chain seq x y z
N MET A 1 -19.68 -46.99 24.01
CA MET A 1 -19.13 -46.64 22.67
C MET A 1 -19.79 -45.39 22.08
N LEU A 2 -21.12 -45.27 22.11
CA LEU A 2 -21.88 -44.13 21.54
C LEU A 2 -21.47 -42.73 22.06
N LYS A 3 -21.21 -42.57 23.37
CA LYS A 3 -20.74 -41.29 23.95
C LYS A 3 -19.35 -40.84 23.47
N ARG A 4 -18.46 -41.78 23.16
CA ARG A 4 -17.11 -41.49 22.62
C ARG A 4 -17.17 -41.14 21.12
N LEU A 5 -18.13 -41.70 20.40
CA LEU A 5 -18.37 -41.42 18.98
C LEU A 5 -18.97 -40.01 18.77
N ILE A 6 -19.92 -39.60 19.61
CA ILE A 6 -20.51 -38.24 19.58
C ILE A 6 -19.44 -37.18 19.86
N LEU A 7 -18.55 -37.41 20.83
CA LEU A 7 -17.49 -36.46 21.18
C LEU A 7 -16.46 -36.28 20.04
N LEU A 8 -16.09 -37.36 19.34
CA LEU A 8 -15.19 -37.29 18.18
C LEU A 8 -15.81 -36.55 17.00
N ILE A 9 -17.11 -36.75 16.75
CA ILE A 9 -17.85 -36.01 15.70
C ILE A 9 -17.89 -34.52 16.03
N CYS A 10 -18.15 -34.13 17.28
CA CYS A 10 -18.13 -32.72 17.69
C CYS A 10 -16.75 -32.07 17.52
N ILE A 11 -15.67 -32.75 17.89
CA ILE A 11 -14.29 -32.25 17.73
C ILE A 11 -13.93 -32.13 16.24
N LEU A 12 -14.32 -33.10 15.41
CA LEU A 12 -14.11 -33.05 13.96
C LEU A 12 -14.92 -31.93 13.31
N THR A 13 -16.17 -31.68 13.74
CA THR A 13 -16.97 -30.55 13.24
C THR A 13 -16.41 -29.21 13.66
N ILE A 14 -15.87 -29.07 14.89
CA ILE A 14 -15.26 -27.83 15.37
C ILE A 14 -13.92 -27.56 14.66
N ALA A 15 -13.14 -28.60 14.35
CA ALA A 15 -11.89 -28.49 13.61
C ALA A 15 -12.08 -28.30 12.08
N LEU A 16 -13.26 -28.63 11.55
CA LEU A 16 -13.61 -28.51 10.12
C LEU A 16 -14.52 -27.30 9.84
N VAL A 17 -14.86 -26.46 10.83
CA VAL A 17 -15.27 -25.09 10.54
C VAL A 17 -13.98 -24.32 10.25
N PRO A 18 -13.62 -24.04 8.98
CA PRO A 18 -12.54 -23.11 8.73
C PRO A 18 -12.90 -21.79 9.43
N LEU A 19 -11.92 -21.20 10.13
CA LEU A 19 -11.97 -19.81 10.58
C LEU A 19 -12.00 -18.90 9.34
N ILE A 20 -13.08 -18.94 8.57
CA ILE A 20 -13.29 -18.00 7.47
C ILE A 20 -13.95 -16.79 8.12
N SER A 21 -13.13 -15.96 8.74
CA SER A 21 -13.50 -14.55 8.81
C SER A 21 -13.49 -14.07 7.37
N SER A 22 -14.65 -14.03 6.72
CA SER A 22 -14.79 -13.34 5.44
C SER A 22 -14.74 -11.86 5.77
N TYR A 23 -13.53 -11.28 5.78
CA TYR A 23 -13.40 -9.85 5.71
C TYR A 23 -13.98 -9.42 4.36
N SER A 24 -15.01 -8.57 4.41
CA SER A 24 -15.52 -7.99 3.18
C SER A 24 -14.44 -7.08 2.60
N LEU A 25 -13.92 -7.47 1.43
CA LEU A 25 -13.05 -6.61 0.61
C LEU A 25 -13.88 -5.68 -0.28
N GLU A 26 -15.18 -5.56 0.00
CA GLU A 26 -16.07 -4.68 -0.75
C GLU A 26 -15.57 -3.24 -0.63
N GLY A 27 -15.35 -2.60 -1.77
CA GLY A 27 -14.75 -1.27 -1.86
C GLY A 27 -13.22 -1.22 -1.73
N LEU A 28 -12.54 -2.34 -1.39
CA LEU A 28 -11.08 -2.37 -1.41
C LEU A 28 -10.58 -2.41 -2.86
N VAL A 29 -9.79 -1.40 -3.21
CA VAL A 29 -9.22 -1.23 -4.55
C VAL A 29 -7.82 -1.82 -4.65
N GLY A 30 -7.03 -1.79 -3.58
CA GLY A 30 -5.67 -2.34 -3.54
C GLY A 30 -5.17 -2.41 -2.10
N ALA A 31 -4.39 -3.43 -1.78
CA ALA A 31 -3.72 -3.54 -0.49
C ALA A 31 -2.37 -4.23 -0.64
N TRP A 32 -1.32 -3.58 -0.15
CA TRP A 32 0.05 -4.10 -0.20
C TRP A 32 0.58 -4.24 1.22
N LEU A 33 0.73 -5.49 1.65
CA LEU A 33 1.13 -5.84 3.03
C LEU A 33 2.66 -5.96 3.18
N PHE A 34 3.36 -6.15 2.07
CA PHE A 34 4.82 -6.27 1.98
C PHE A 34 5.44 -7.49 2.69
N ASP A 35 4.65 -8.56 2.92
CA ASP A 35 5.09 -9.76 3.66
C ASP A 35 5.85 -10.81 2.81
N GLU A 36 6.14 -10.52 1.54
CA GLU A 36 6.88 -11.43 0.65
C GLU A 36 8.33 -11.65 1.11
N GLY A 37 8.90 -10.66 1.80
CA GLY A 37 10.19 -10.73 2.48
C GLY A 37 11.43 -10.81 1.57
N SER A 38 11.27 -10.98 0.26
CA SER A 38 12.37 -11.00 -0.72
C SER A 38 11.87 -10.84 -2.16
N GLY A 39 12.81 -10.62 -3.09
CA GLY A 39 12.50 -10.43 -4.51
C GLY A 39 12.13 -8.99 -4.84
N LYS A 40 11.55 -8.79 -6.02
CA LYS A 40 11.14 -7.46 -6.51
C LYS A 40 9.63 -7.27 -6.60
N ASN A 41 8.85 -8.34 -6.54
CA ASN A 41 7.41 -8.26 -6.70
C ASN A 41 6.75 -7.94 -5.36
N VAL A 42 5.77 -7.05 -5.38
CA VAL A 42 4.90 -6.73 -4.26
C VAL A 42 3.49 -7.20 -4.62
N LYS A 43 2.87 -8.06 -3.82
CA LYS A 43 1.55 -8.61 -4.12
C LYS A 43 0.41 -7.73 -3.65
N ASP A 44 -0.61 -7.64 -4.49
CA ASP A 44 -1.88 -7.05 -4.13
C ASP A 44 -2.79 -8.08 -3.42
N ALA A 45 -3.03 -7.85 -2.13
CA ALA A 45 -3.88 -8.68 -1.28
C ALA A 45 -5.38 -8.42 -1.48
N SER A 46 -5.77 -7.43 -2.31
CA SER A 46 -7.18 -7.10 -2.56
C SER A 46 -7.88 -8.03 -3.56
N ASN A 47 -7.13 -8.91 -4.22
CA ASN A 47 -7.58 -9.74 -5.35
C ASN A 47 -7.99 -8.93 -6.60
N LYS A 48 -7.51 -7.69 -6.75
CA LYS A 48 -7.72 -6.87 -7.95
C LYS A 48 -6.60 -7.00 -8.98
N GLY A 49 -5.48 -7.60 -8.58
CA GLY A 49 -4.36 -7.90 -9.47
C GLY A 49 -3.42 -6.72 -9.67
N HIS A 50 -3.44 -5.73 -8.76
CA HIS A 50 -2.58 -4.56 -8.82
C HIS A 50 -1.22 -4.83 -8.18
N ASP A 51 -0.57 -5.92 -8.59
CA ASP A 51 0.78 -6.26 -8.16
C ASP A 51 1.76 -5.12 -8.50
N GLY A 52 2.68 -4.85 -7.58
CA GLY A 52 3.72 -3.84 -7.71
C GLY A 52 5.12 -4.40 -7.92
N GLU A 53 6.06 -3.50 -8.16
CA GLU A 53 7.49 -3.80 -8.25
C GLU A 53 8.32 -2.82 -7.39
N LEU A 54 9.38 -3.33 -6.75
CA LEU A 54 10.40 -2.53 -6.10
C LEU A 54 11.32 -1.87 -7.12
N ILE A 55 11.40 -0.53 -7.08
CA ILE A 55 12.26 0.27 -7.95
C ILE A 55 13.45 0.84 -7.17
N GLY A 56 14.57 1.03 -7.86
CA GLY A 56 15.80 1.55 -7.28
C GLY A 56 16.37 0.56 -6.26
N ASN A 57 16.68 1.07 -5.07
CA ASN A 57 17.16 0.29 -3.94
C ASN A 57 16.10 0.05 -2.86
N ALA A 58 14.81 0.10 -3.22
CA ALA A 58 13.74 -0.33 -2.34
C ALA A 58 13.93 -1.82 -1.98
N GLN A 59 13.72 -2.16 -0.71
CA GLN A 59 13.92 -3.53 -0.20
C GLN A 59 12.91 -3.87 0.89
N PHE A 60 12.59 -5.15 1.02
CA PHE A 60 11.81 -5.65 2.16
C PHE A 60 12.59 -5.50 3.47
N ASP A 61 11.92 -5.00 4.50
CA ASP A 61 12.39 -4.91 5.87
C ASP A 61 11.44 -5.68 6.78
N LYS A 62 11.98 -6.53 7.64
CA LYS A 62 11.19 -7.34 8.57
C LYS A 62 10.65 -6.55 9.77
N ASN A 63 11.11 -5.30 9.94
CA ASN A 63 10.72 -4.43 11.04
C ASN A 63 9.54 -3.53 10.64
N GLY A 64 8.49 -4.13 10.10
CA GLY A 64 7.26 -3.43 9.77
C GLY A 64 6.42 -3.11 11.00
N LYS A 65 5.47 -2.19 10.85
CA LYS A 65 4.48 -1.92 11.91
C LYS A 65 3.58 -3.13 12.17
N ILE A 66 3.22 -3.83 11.09
CA ILE A 66 2.52 -5.12 11.07
C ILE A 66 3.29 -5.97 10.06
N GLY A 67 3.79 -7.14 10.46
CA GLY A 67 4.60 -7.99 9.59
C GLY A 67 5.84 -7.24 9.09
N SER A 68 6.01 -7.19 7.78
CA SER A 68 7.13 -6.54 7.10
C SER A 68 6.75 -5.14 6.56
N ALA A 69 7.73 -4.45 5.98
CA ALA A 69 7.55 -3.16 5.32
C ALA A 69 8.53 -3.04 4.13
N ILE A 70 8.40 -1.95 3.37
CA ILE A 70 9.42 -1.55 2.39
C ILE A 70 10.28 -0.45 3.00
N SER A 71 11.59 -0.68 3.01
CA SER A 71 12.59 0.32 3.31
C SER A 71 12.97 1.06 2.03
N VAL A 72 12.92 2.38 2.10
CA VAL A 72 13.30 3.29 1.02
C VAL A 72 14.37 4.26 1.51
N ASN A 73 15.23 4.73 0.61
CA ASN A 73 16.34 5.63 0.95
C ASN A 73 15.99 7.12 0.80
N GLY A 74 14.77 7.46 0.40
CA GLY A 74 14.32 8.83 0.20
C GLY A 74 14.79 9.51 -1.09
N THR A 75 15.38 8.78 -2.04
CA THR A 75 15.78 9.33 -3.35
C THR A 75 15.09 8.63 -4.51
N GLU A 76 15.53 7.43 -4.89
CA GLU A 76 15.07 6.70 -6.08
C GLU A 76 14.36 5.38 -5.73
N ALA A 77 14.24 5.04 -4.44
CA ALA A 77 13.55 3.86 -3.97
C ALA A 77 12.04 4.11 -3.79
N TYR A 78 11.21 3.30 -4.44
CA TYR A 78 9.76 3.27 -4.26
C TYR A 78 9.16 1.94 -4.71
N VAL A 79 7.89 1.72 -4.35
CA VAL A 79 7.07 0.65 -4.94
C VAL A 79 6.28 1.25 -6.09
N MET A 80 6.46 0.70 -7.30
CA MET A 80 5.68 1.08 -8.47
C MET A 80 4.49 0.15 -8.63
N ILE A 81 3.28 0.71 -8.61
CA ILE A 81 2.08 0.01 -9.05
C ILE A 81 1.77 0.47 -10.48
N PRO A 82 1.55 -0.44 -11.45
CA PRO A 82 1.15 -0.06 -12.80
C PRO A 82 -0.12 0.79 -12.82
N ASP A 83 -0.22 1.70 -13.80
CA ASP A 83 -1.42 2.54 -13.96
C ASP A 83 -2.65 1.68 -14.26
N HIS A 84 -3.76 2.02 -13.60
CA HIS A 84 -5.05 1.38 -13.81
C HIS A 84 -6.20 2.35 -13.53
N ASP A 85 -7.34 2.11 -14.19
CA ASP A 85 -8.55 2.94 -14.03
C ASP A 85 -9.13 2.89 -12.60
N ASP A 86 -8.85 1.83 -11.87
CA ASP A 86 -9.25 1.64 -10.47
C ASP A 86 -8.66 2.72 -9.55
N PHE A 87 -7.49 3.28 -9.90
CA PHE A 87 -6.84 4.37 -9.16
C PHE A 87 -7.30 5.76 -9.61
N LYS A 88 -8.34 5.83 -10.43
CA LYS A 88 -8.94 7.07 -10.93
C LYS A 88 -10.23 7.34 -10.15
N PHE A 89 -10.09 7.65 -8.86
CA PHE A 89 -11.22 7.82 -7.94
C PHE A 89 -12.20 8.90 -8.44
N LYS A 90 -13.49 8.56 -8.53
CA LYS A 90 -14.56 9.44 -9.04
C LYS A 90 -15.54 9.94 -7.96
N GLY A 91 -15.40 9.44 -6.74
CA GLY A 91 -16.23 9.78 -5.60
C GLY A 91 -15.41 9.66 -4.32
N ASP A 92 -16.09 9.52 -3.19
CA ASP A 92 -15.44 9.38 -1.89
C ASP A 92 -14.53 8.15 -1.87
N PHE A 93 -13.35 8.30 -1.29
CA PHE A 93 -12.35 7.24 -1.19
C PHE A 93 -11.57 7.37 0.12
N THR A 94 -10.82 6.33 0.46
CA THR A 94 -9.91 6.32 1.60
C THR A 94 -8.55 5.81 1.16
N ILE A 95 -7.49 6.51 1.59
CA ILE A 95 -6.11 6.03 1.51
C ILE A 95 -5.60 5.92 2.95
N ALA A 96 -5.13 4.73 3.32
CA ALA A 96 -4.58 4.46 4.63
C ALA A 96 -3.26 3.70 4.50
N CYS A 97 -2.26 4.08 5.28
CA CYS A 97 -0.98 3.39 5.31
C CYS A 97 -0.28 3.56 6.67
N TRP A 98 0.63 2.64 6.96
CA TRP A 98 1.66 2.84 7.98
C TRP A 98 2.93 3.32 7.30
N PHE A 99 3.55 4.35 7.86
CA PHE A 99 4.87 4.81 7.46
C PHE A 99 5.72 5.08 8.70
N PHE A 100 7.04 5.00 8.53
CA PHE A 100 7.99 5.40 9.55
C PHE A 100 9.02 6.33 8.91
N ASN A 101 9.12 7.55 9.43
CA ASN A 101 10.14 8.49 9.01
C ASN A 101 11.27 8.49 10.04
N ASN A 102 12.45 8.01 9.64
CA ASN A 102 13.64 7.97 10.49
C ASN A 102 14.44 9.29 10.48
N ASN A 103 14.01 10.29 9.71
CA ASN A 103 14.63 11.60 9.57
C ASN A 103 13.56 12.72 9.68
N THR A 104 13.27 13.14 10.91
CA THR A 104 12.32 14.22 11.20
C THR A 104 13.02 15.48 11.74
N PRO A 105 12.89 16.64 11.07
CA PRO A 105 12.23 16.87 9.78
C PRO A 105 13.04 16.33 8.59
N PRO A 106 12.40 15.96 7.47
CA PRO A 106 13.11 15.53 6.28
C PRO A 106 13.86 16.72 5.64
N PRO A 107 14.99 16.48 4.96
CA PRO A 107 15.78 17.55 4.33
C PRO A 107 15.04 18.25 3.18
N ASP A 108 14.06 17.57 2.57
CA ASP A 108 13.17 18.10 1.55
C ASP A 108 11.80 17.39 1.60
N HIS A 109 10.85 17.81 0.76
CA HIS A 109 9.55 17.18 0.61
C HIS A 109 9.71 15.72 0.17
N SER A 110 9.06 14.80 0.87
CA SER A 110 9.20 13.36 0.63
C SER A 110 7.84 12.72 0.37
N GLY A 111 7.66 12.10 -0.79
CA GLY A 111 6.42 11.42 -1.16
C GLY A 111 6.18 10.17 -0.31
N ILE A 112 4.95 9.99 0.16
CA ILE A 112 4.48 8.77 0.85
C ILE A 112 3.70 7.92 -0.16
N ILE A 113 2.69 8.52 -0.79
CA ILE A 113 1.86 7.90 -1.84
C ILE A 113 1.65 8.94 -2.94
N THR A 114 1.86 8.54 -4.20
CA THR A 114 1.63 9.41 -5.34
C THR A 114 0.95 8.66 -6.48
N LYS A 115 0.00 9.33 -7.12
CA LYS A 115 -0.50 8.96 -8.44
C LYS A 115 -0.32 10.14 -9.35
N GLY A 116 0.47 9.97 -10.39
CA GLY A 116 0.77 11.05 -11.33
C GLY A 116 1.84 10.64 -12.32
N TYR A 117 2.23 11.57 -13.18
CA TYR A 117 3.39 11.38 -14.02
C TYR A 117 4.64 11.48 -13.14
N HIS A 118 5.21 10.32 -12.78
CA HIS A 118 6.52 10.29 -12.13
C HIS A 118 7.59 10.56 -13.19
N LYS A 119 8.25 11.71 -13.11
CA LYS A 119 9.51 11.92 -13.85
C LYS A 119 10.67 11.32 -13.05
N PRO A 120 11.72 10.75 -13.69
CA PRO A 120 12.91 10.32 -12.98
C PRO A 120 13.52 11.45 -12.13
N ALA A 121 14.21 11.11 -11.04
CA ALA A 121 14.90 12.09 -10.19
C ALA A 121 15.81 13.01 -11.04
N GLY A 122 15.77 14.32 -10.78
CA GLY A 122 16.57 15.32 -11.51
C GLY A 122 16.00 15.83 -12.84
N SER A 123 14.85 15.33 -13.30
CA SER A 123 14.35 15.62 -14.66
C SER A 123 13.65 16.97 -14.86
N GLY A 124 13.54 17.82 -13.84
CA GLY A 124 12.95 19.17 -13.95
C GLY A 124 11.45 19.23 -14.34
N GLY A 125 10.68 20.00 -13.59
CA GLY A 125 9.30 20.36 -13.91
C GLY A 125 8.24 19.61 -13.08
N ASN A 126 7.26 20.38 -12.59
CA ASN A 126 6.17 19.92 -11.73
C ASN A 126 5.10 19.21 -12.57
N SER A 127 5.27 17.92 -12.83
CA SER A 127 4.14 17.13 -13.30
C SER A 127 3.19 16.99 -12.12
N LYS A 128 2.06 17.71 -12.15
CA LYS A 128 1.15 17.68 -11.00
C LYS A 128 0.64 16.26 -10.80
N PRO A 129 0.65 15.70 -9.59
CA PRO A 129 -0.01 14.42 -9.35
C PRO A 129 -1.53 14.58 -9.46
N TRP A 130 -2.24 13.48 -9.67
CA TRP A 130 -3.69 13.38 -9.47
C TRP A 130 -4.01 13.37 -7.97
N TYR A 131 -3.20 12.66 -7.19
CA TYR A 131 -3.17 12.79 -5.74
C TYR A 131 -1.77 12.51 -5.20
N LEU A 132 -1.39 13.22 -4.14
CA LEU A 132 -0.10 13.07 -3.48
C LEU A 132 -0.27 13.26 -1.98
N MET A 133 0.19 12.27 -1.22
CA MET A 133 0.42 12.37 0.21
C MET A 133 1.92 12.48 0.43
N TYR A 134 2.37 13.50 1.14
CA TYR A 134 3.80 13.79 1.27
C TYR A 134 4.13 14.48 2.59
N PHE A 135 5.34 14.24 3.06
CA PHE A 135 5.91 14.99 4.17
C PHE A 135 6.44 16.32 3.70
N LEU A 136 6.10 17.37 4.43
CA LEU A 136 6.76 18.66 4.34
C LEU A 136 8.05 18.66 5.17
N LYS A 137 9.00 19.50 4.76
CA LYS A 137 10.21 19.80 5.55
C LYS A 137 9.89 20.40 6.93
N THR A 138 8.65 20.82 7.16
CA THR A 138 8.15 21.31 8.45
C THR A 138 7.79 20.18 9.41
N GLY A 139 7.82 18.92 8.96
CA GLY A 139 7.46 17.74 9.78
C GLY A 139 5.96 17.43 9.79
N THR A 140 5.16 18.08 8.95
CA THR A 140 3.73 17.80 8.77
C THR A 140 3.50 16.91 7.54
N VAL A 141 2.34 16.25 7.49
CA VAL A 141 1.88 15.49 6.32
C VAL A 141 0.77 16.29 5.64
N ASP A 142 0.92 16.51 4.34
CA ASP A 142 -0.07 17.17 3.50
C ASP A 142 -0.65 16.18 2.48
N MET A 143 -1.91 16.40 2.11
CA MET A 143 -2.58 15.68 1.03
C MET A 143 -3.00 16.68 -0.05
N PHE A 144 -2.48 16.48 -1.26
CA PHE A 144 -2.90 17.16 -2.47
C PHE A 144 -3.87 16.28 -3.25
N LEU A 145 -5.02 16.84 -3.63
CA LEU A 145 -5.98 16.23 -4.55
C LEU A 145 -6.17 17.17 -5.74
N ARG A 146 -6.05 16.64 -6.96
CA ARG A 146 -6.30 17.41 -8.17
C ARG A 146 -7.80 17.52 -8.41
N ASP A 147 -8.29 18.74 -8.60
CA ASP A 147 -9.65 18.95 -9.13
C ASP A 147 -9.71 18.48 -10.59
N VAL A 148 -10.69 17.64 -10.91
CA VAL A 148 -10.93 17.10 -12.26
C VAL A 148 -11.23 18.20 -13.28
N LYS A 149 -11.60 19.41 -12.83
CA LYS A 149 -11.83 20.58 -13.69
C LYS A 149 -10.54 21.27 -14.15
N ASP A 150 -9.39 20.99 -13.52
CA ASP A 150 -8.10 21.58 -13.88
C ASP A 150 -7.30 20.65 -14.78
N VAL A 151 -7.72 20.56 -16.04
CA VAL A 151 -7.01 19.78 -17.07
C VAL A 151 -5.71 20.46 -17.54
N ASN A 152 -5.44 21.71 -17.16
CA ASN A 152 -4.40 22.54 -17.77
C ASN A 152 -3.50 23.35 -16.80
N SER A 153 -3.39 22.98 -15.52
CA SER A 153 -2.50 23.71 -14.61
C SER A 153 -1.25 22.93 -14.24
#